data_AF-A0A965LV50-F1
#
_entry.id   AF-A0A965LV50-F1
#
_cell.length_a   1.000
_cell.length_b   1.000
_cell.length_c   1.000
_cell.angle_alpha   90.00
_cell.angle_beta   90.00
_cell.angle_gamma   90.00
#
_symmetry.space_group_name_H-M   'P 1'
#
loop_
_entity.id
_entity.type
_entity.pdbx_description
1 polymer ?
#
loop_
_entity_poly.entity_id
_entity_poly.type
_entity_poly.pdbx_seq_one_letter_code
_entity_poly.pdbx_strand_id
1 'polypeptide(L)'
;MFEVVGFPSVKSVYPKTIAESWMQFASMLGKHEEHEKKSDGSLYSPVTYRDHTTRGNRNVSHIWALVADLDGEAFENCDIGSYIHFAYTTWSHREDNPHWHVVIPFEQAVPVENWEEVWHETH
;
A
#
# COMPACT_ATOMS: atom_id res chain seq x y z
N MET A 1 -2.52 -14.43 8.40
CA MET A 1 -2.84 -14.61 6.97
C MET A 1 -2.74 -13.24 6.34
N PHE A 2 -1.75 -13.01 5.48
CA PHE A 2 -1.57 -11.70 4.84
C PHE A 2 -2.80 -11.34 4.00
N GLU A 3 -3.23 -10.08 4.00
CA GLU A 3 -4.38 -9.65 3.22
C GLU A 3 -4.14 -8.30 2.56
N VAL A 4 -4.49 -8.22 1.27
CA VAL A 4 -4.64 -6.96 0.56
C VAL A 4 -5.99 -6.93 -0.11
N VAL A 5 -6.69 -5.83 0.07
CA VAL A 5 -7.97 -5.58 -0.59
C VAL A 5 -7.83 -4.54 -1.68
N GLY A 6 -8.57 -4.71 -2.76
CA GLY A 6 -8.62 -3.83 -3.91
C GLY A 6 -9.95 -3.12 -4.06
N PHE A 7 -9.91 -2.01 -4.76
CA PHE A 7 -11.05 -1.19 -5.15
C PHE A 7 -10.95 -0.92 -6.65
N PRO A 8 -11.91 -1.38 -7.47
CA PRO A 8 -11.83 -1.29 -8.93
C PRO A 8 -11.88 0.15 -9.49
N SER A 9 -12.18 1.14 -8.66
CA SER A 9 -12.09 2.55 -9.03
C SER A 9 -11.99 3.42 -7.78
N VAL A 10 -11.63 4.69 -7.98
CA VAL A 10 -11.58 5.71 -6.91
C VAL A 10 -12.91 5.88 -6.17
N LYS A 11 -14.04 5.55 -6.82
CA LYS A 11 -15.39 5.63 -6.25
C LYS A 11 -15.83 4.35 -5.53
N SER A 12 -15.13 3.23 -5.72
CA SER A 12 -15.47 1.99 -5.02
C SER A 12 -15.09 2.09 -3.55
N VAL A 13 -16.03 1.71 -2.68
CA VAL A 13 -15.88 1.75 -1.22
C VAL A 13 -15.94 0.37 -0.57
N TYR A 14 -16.33 -0.66 -1.32
CA TYR A 14 -16.40 -2.02 -0.80
C TYR A 14 -15.09 -2.76 -1.10
N PRO A 15 -14.38 -3.24 -0.07
CA PRO A 15 -13.13 -3.96 -0.27
C PRO A 15 -13.39 -5.33 -0.91
N LYS A 16 -12.48 -5.75 -1.78
CA LYS A 16 -12.43 -7.11 -2.31
C LYS A 16 -11.02 -7.64 -2.14
N THR A 17 -10.83 -8.80 -1.53
CA THR A 17 -9.51 -9.41 -1.39
C THR A 17 -8.90 -9.63 -2.79
N ILE A 18 -7.69 -9.09 -2.99
CA ILE A 18 -6.93 -9.22 -4.25
C ILE A 18 -5.65 -10.04 -4.07
N ALA A 19 -5.14 -10.16 -2.83
CA ALA A 19 -4.02 -11.03 -2.50
C ALA A 19 -4.12 -11.55 -1.07
N GLU A 20 -3.73 -12.81 -0.87
CA GLU A 20 -3.70 -13.48 0.44
C GLU A 20 -2.26 -13.83 0.87
N SER A 21 -1.27 -13.41 0.08
CA SER A 21 0.16 -13.60 0.38
C SER A 21 1.00 -12.46 -0.19
N TRP A 22 2.15 -12.21 0.44
CA TRP A 22 3.12 -11.22 -0.04
C TRP A 22 3.55 -11.50 -1.48
N MET A 23 3.83 -12.76 -1.84
CA MET A 23 4.27 -13.12 -3.19
C MET A 23 3.20 -12.82 -4.26
N GLN A 24 1.93 -13.10 -3.98
CA GLN A 24 0.83 -12.72 -4.88
C GLN A 24 0.77 -11.21 -5.05
N PHE A 25 0.85 -10.46 -3.94
CA PHE A 25 0.76 -9.02 -3.98
C PHE A 25 1.96 -8.37 -4.70
N ALA A 26 3.18 -8.80 -4.40
CA ALA A 26 4.40 -8.35 -5.09
C ALA A 26 4.35 -8.65 -6.60
N SER A 27 3.81 -9.82 -6.99
CA SER A 27 3.59 -10.13 -8.41
C SER A 27 2.57 -9.21 -9.09
N MET A 28 1.61 -8.65 -8.34
CA MET A 28 0.69 -7.64 -8.85
C MET A 28 1.35 -6.27 -8.97
N LEU A 29 2.13 -5.86 -7.95
CA LEU A 29 2.86 -4.58 -7.95
C LEU A 29 3.88 -4.49 -9.10
N GLY A 30 4.46 -5.63 -9.52
CA GLY A 30 5.38 -5.68 -10.66
C GLY A 30 4.72 -5.54 -12.04
N LYS A 31 3.39 -5.44 -12.12
CA LYS A 31 2.70 -5.20 -13.39
C LYS A 31 2.53 -3.71 -13.60
N HIS A 32 3.29 -3.18 -14.57
CA HIS A 32 3.13 -1.80 -15.01
C HIS A 32 1.90 -1.67 -15.91
N GLU A 33 0.94 -0.85 -15.51
CA GLU A 33 -0.23 -0.48 -16.31
C GLU A 33 -0.28 1.04 -16.46
N GLU A 34 -0.28 1.52 -17.70
CA GLU A 34 -0.48 2.94 -18.00
C GLU A 34 -1.96 3.20 -18.26
N HIS A 35 -2.53 4.12 -17.49
CA HIS A 35 -3.92 4.56 -17.68
C HIS A 35 -3.96 5.97 -18.26
N GLU A 36 -4.81 6.19 -19.27
CA GLU A 36 -5.04 7.52 -19.85
C GLU A 36 -5.61 8.52 -18.83
N LYS A 37 -6.37 8.02 -17.84
CA LYS A 37 -6.93 8.82 -16.75
C LYS A 37 -6.61 8.18 -15.40
N LYS A 38 -6.16 9.02 -14.46
CA LYS A 38 -5.91 8.62 -13.07
C LYS A 38 -7.13 7.96 -12.38
N SER A 39 -8.34 8.35 -12.78
CA SER A 39 -9.59 7.78 -12.23
C SER A 39 -9.84 6.32 -12.58
N ASP A 40 -9.18 5.85 -13.63
CA ASP A 40 -9.42 4.52 -14.21
C ASP A 40 -8.52 3.46 -13.55
N GLY A 41 -7.57 3.91 -12.73
CA GLY A 41 -6.73 3.06 -11.92
C GLY A 41 -7.51 2.40 -10.78
N SER A 42 -7.21 1.13 -10.54
CA SER A 42 -7.63 0.44 -9.33
C SER A 42 -6.79 0.92 -8.13
N LEU A 43 -7.37 0.87 -6.95
CA LEU A 43 -6.68 1.16 -5.69
C LEU A 43 -6.53 -0.12 -4.90
N TYR A 44 -5.55 -0.17 -4.00
CA TYR A 44 -5.41 -1.24 -3.04
C TYR A 44 -5.21 -0.69 -1.63
N SER A 45 -5.40 -1.54 -0.64
CA SER A 45 -5.05 -1.27 0.75
C SER A 45 -4.61 -2.57 1.41
N PRO A 46 -3.39 -2.66 1.98
CA PRO A 46 -2.91 -3.85 2.68
C PRO A 46 -3.44 -3.87 4.11
N VAL A 47 -4.77 -3.89 4.25
CA VAL A 47 -5.46 -3.83 5.53
C VAL A 47 -6.63 -4.80 5.54
N THR A 48 -6.98 -5.25 6.74
CA THR A 48 -8.27 -5.90 6.99
C THR A 48 -9.24 -4.84 7.49
N TYR A 49 -10.42 -4.76 6.88
CA TYR A 49 -11.52 -3.93 7.36
C TYR A 49 -12.42 -4.74 8.30
N ARG A 50 -13.11 -4.07 9.22
CA ARG A 50 -14.16 -4.67 10.05
C ARG A 50 -15.27 -5.24 9.16
N ASP A 51 -15.88 -6.34 9.59
CA ASP A 51 -16.89 -7.04 8.81
C ASP A 51 -18.04 -6.12 8.36
N HIS A 52 -18.42 -6.27 7.09
CA HIS A 52 -19.52 -5.52 6.47
C HIS A 52 -19.36 -3.99 6.50
N THR A 53 -18.12 -3.50 6.57
CA THR A 53 -17.82 -2.06 6.51
C THR A 53 -17.22 -1.63 5.17
N THR A 54 -17.02 -0.32 5.02
CA THR A 54 -16.49 0.32 3.81
C THR A 54 -15.09 0.85 4.02
N ARG A 55 -14.42 1.23 2.93
CA ARG A 55 -13.13 1.91 2.94
C ARG A 55 -13.17 3.15 3.83
N GLY A 56 -12.31 3.16 4.84
CA GLY A 56 -12.06 4.31 5.71
C GLY A 56 -11.30 3.91 6.96
N ASN A 57 -10.48 4.83 7.48
CA ASN A 57 -9.54 4.54 8.58
C ASN A 57 -10.25 3.99 9.83
N ARG A 58 -11.41 4.56 10.18
CA ARG A 58 -12.24 4.08 11.32
C ARG A 58 -12.72 2.63 11.19
N ASN A 59 -12.65 2.05 10.00
CA ASN A 59 -13.12 0.71 9.71
C ASN A 59 -11.95 -0.28 9.62
N VAL A 60 -10.69 0.16 9.68
CA VAL A 60 -9.53 -0.74 9.67
C VAL A 60 -9.43 -1.47 10.99
N SER A 61 -9.18 -2.78 10.96
CA SER A 61 -8.87 -3.60 12.13
C SER A 61 -7.39 -3.97 12.20
N HIS A 62 -6.77 -4.27 11.06
CA HIS A 62 -5.37 -4.69 10.99
C HIS A 62 -4.68 -4.12 9.75
N ILE A 63 -3.37 -3.88 9.85
CA ILE A 63 -2.50 -3.44 8.78
C ILE A 63 -1.47 -4.53 8.49
N TRP A 64 -1.34 -4.93 7.22
CA TRP A 64 -0.47 -6.02 6.77
C TRP A 64 0.83 -5.55 6.12
N ALA A 65 0.89 -4.29 5.67
CA ALA A 65 2.11 -3.71 5.13
C ALA A 65 2.14 -2.19 5.39
N LEU A 66 3.35 -1.67 5.61
CA LEU A 66 3.62 -0.25 5.49
C LEU A 66 3.64 0.10 3.99
N VAL A 67 2.94 1.17 3.62
CA VAL A 67 3.03 1.78 2.28
C VAL A 67 3.51 3.21 2.51
N ALA A 68 4.79 3.44 2.29
CA ALA A 68 5.40 4.75 2.38
C ALA A 68 5.32 5.45 1.03
N ASP A 69 4.86 6.71 1.06
CA ASP A 69 4.80 7.59 -0.10
C ASP A 69 6.00 8.54 -0.04
N LEU A 70 7.00 8.30 -0.89
CA LEU A 70 8.24 9.06 -0.97
C LEU A 70 8.13 10.06 -2.12
N ASP A 71 7.27 11.06 -1.91
CA ASP A 71 7.00 12.13 -2.86
C ASP A 71 8.08 13.22 -2.77
N GLY A 72 8.80 13.46 -3.87
CA GLY A 72 9.87 14.46 -3.95
C GLY A 72 11.18 14.05 -3.29
N GLU A 73 11.25 12.83 -2.74
CA GLU A 73 12.48 12.26 -2.20
C GLU A 73 13.08 11.20 -3.13
N ALA A 74 14.41 11.20 -3.24
CA ALA A 74 15.11 10.13 -3.92
C ALA A 74 15.00 8.85 -3.10
N PHE A 75 14.65 7.73 -3.74
CA PHE A 75 14.58 6.41 -3.10
C PHE A 75 15.87 6.05 -2.34
N GLU A 76 17.02 6.52 -2.83
CA GLU A 76 18.35 6.34 -2.23
C GLU A 76 18.50 6.94 -0.82
N ASN A 77 17.64 7.90 -0.44
CA ASN A 77 17.67 8.54 0.87
C ASN A 77 16.86 7.77 1.93
N CYS A 78 16.10 6.75 1.52
CA CYS A 78 15.29 5.96 2.44
C CYS A 78 16.15 4.83 3.03
N ASP A 79 16.42 4.86 4.35
CA ASP A 79 17.07 3.76 5.05
C ASP A 79 16.07 2.62 5.32
N ILE A 80 15.74 1.89 4.25
CA ILE A 80 14.85 0.72 4.30
C ILE A 80 15.61 -0.51 4.85
N GLY A 81 16.91 -0.36 5.13
CA GLY A 81 17.76 -1.41 5.68
C GLY A 81 17.69 -2.74 4.89
N SER A 82 17.62 -3.84 5.64
CA SER A 82 17.50 -5.20 5.08
C SER A 82 16.06 -5.71 5.01
N TYR A 83 15.06 -4.83 5.13
CA TYR A 83 13.66 -5.24 5.07
C TYR A 83 13.30 -5.70 3.66
N ILE A 84 12.51 -6.77 3.56
CA ILE A 84 11.88 -7.17 2.31
C ILE A 84 10.94 -6.03 1.89
N HIS A 85 11.05 -5.55 0.67
CA HIS A 85 10.21 -4.48 0.17
C HIS A 85 9.94 -4.61 -1.33
N PHE A 86 8.95 -3.87 -1.80
CA PHE A 86 8.70 -3.64 -3.22
C PHE A 86 8.55 -2.15 -3.47
N ALA A 87 9.40 -1.59 -4.33
CA ALA A 87 9.39 -0.18 -4.68
C ALA A 87 8.94 -0.01 -6.14
N TYR A 88 8.04 0.94 -6.38
CA TYR A 88 7.55 1.24 -7.73
C TYR A 88 7.14 2.72 -7.83
N THR A 89 7.15 3.25 -9.05
CA THR A 89 6.81 4.64 -9.32
C THR A 89 5.30 4.83 -9.41
N THR A 90 4.81 6.04 -9.08
CA THR A 90 3.39 6.36 -9.20
C THR A 90 3.10 7.11 -10.51
N TRP A 91 1.81 7.28 -10.81
CA TRP A 91 1.36 8.03 -11.99
C TRP A 91 1.95 9.45 -12.12
N SER A 92 2.28 10.10 -10.99
CA SER A 92 2.82 11.46 -10.98
C SER A 92 4.34 11.53 -11.23
N HIS A 93 5.03 10.39 -11.26
CA HIS A 93 6.49 10.33 -11.33
C HIS A 93 7.06 11.01 -12.58
N ARG A 94 8.09 11.83 -12.39
CA ARG A 94 8.95 12.38 -13.45
C ARG A 94 10.41 12.32 -13.00
N GLU A 95 11.35 12.32 -13.95
CA GLU A 95 12.79 12.30 -13.63
C GLU A 95 13.21 13.50 -12.75
N ASP A 96 12.59 14.66 -12.94
CA ASP A 96 12.82 15.89 -12.18
C ASP A 96 11.91 16.04 -10.94
N ASN A 97 10.98 15.09 -10.74
CA ASN A 97 10.02 15.09 -9.65
C ASN A 97 9.67 13.64 -9.28
N PRO A 98 10.57 12.95 -8.54
CA PRO A 98 10.41 11.55 -8.24
C PRO A 98 9.23 11.32 -7.30
N HIS A 99 8.36 10.39 -7.67
CA HIS A 99 7.28 9.88 -6.83
C HIS A 99 7.42 8.37 -6.72
N TRP A 100 7.68 7.88 -5.50
CA TRP A 100 7.90 6.46 -5.23
C TRP A 100 6.94 5.97 -4.16
N HIS A 101 6.37 4.80 -4.38
CA HIS A 101 5.76 4.01 -3.32
C HIS A 101 6.71 2.90 -2.91
N VAL A 102 6.91 2.75 -1.60
CA VAL A 102 7.66 1.64 -1.01
C VAL A 102 6.71 0.84 -0.14
N VAL A 103 6.59 -0.45 -0.45
CA VAL A 103 5.73 -1.38 0.28
C VAL A 103 6.57 -2.35 1.07
N ILE A 104 6.37 -2.40 2.40
CA ILE A 104 7.09 -3.29 3.32
C ILE A 104 6.05 -4.17 4.03
N PRO A 105 6.00 -5.49 3.75
CA PRO A 105 5.07 -6.38 4.44
C PRO A 105 5.51 -6.60 5.89
N PHE A 106 4.54 -6.62 6.80
CA PHE A 106 4.78 -7.07 8.16
C PHE A 106 4.73 -8.60 8.22
N GLU A 107 5.58 -9.19 9.06
CA GLU A 107 5.53 -10.63 9.35
C GLU A 107 4.19 -11.02 9.99
N GLN A 108 3.66 -10.12 10.83
CA GLN A 108 2.35 -10.24 11.47
C GLN A 108 1.55 -8.96 11.29
N ALA A 109 0.24 -9.08 11.15
CA ALA A 109 -0.63 -7.92 11.07
C ALA A 109 -0.47 -7.04 12.32
N VAL A 110 -0.33 -5.75 12.11
CA VAL A 110 -0.37 -4.75 13.18
C VAL A 110 -1.83 -4.42 13.47
N PRO A 111 -2.34 -4.64 14.70
CA PRO A 111 -3.66 -4.17 15.10
C PRO A 111 -3.73 -2.64 14.97
N VAL A 112 -4.87 -2.11 14.52
CA VAL A 112 -5.02 -0.65 14.27
C VAL A 112 -4.75 0.19 15.52
N GLU A 113 -4.96 -0.39 16.71
CA GLU A 113 -4.73 0.24 18.01
C GLU A 113 -3.25 0.53 18.26
N ASN A 114 -2.35 -0.23 17.62
CA ASN A 114 -0.90 -0.09 17.75
C ASN A 114 -0.29 0.68 16.56
N TRP A 115 -1.10 1.07 15.57
CA TRP A 115 -0.60 1.62 14.33
C TRP A 115 0.11 2.98 14.51
N GLU A 116 -0.35 3.80 15.44
CA GLU A 116 0.24 5.12 15.72
C GLU A 116 1.69 4.99 16.22
N GLU A 117 1.96 4.04 17.11
CA GLU A 117 3.31 3.76 17.63
C GLU A 117 4.24 3.28 16.51
N VAL A 118 3.78 2.29 15.72
CA VAL A 118 4.54 1.77 14.56
C VAL A 118 4.83 2.88 13.57
N TRP A 119 3.85 3.74 13.26
CA TRP A 119 4.05 4.86 12.33
C TRP A 119 5.14 5.82 12.83
N HIS A 120 5.13 6.16 14.12
CA HIS A 120 6.12 7.05 14.72
C HIS A 120 7.55 6.51 14.68
N GLU A 121 7.75 5.19 14.73
CA GLU A 121 9.07 4.59 14.59
C GLU A 121 9.58 4.56 13.13
N THR A 122 8.69 4.76 12.16
CA THR A 122 8.99 4.65 10.72
C THR A 122 9.08 6.00 9.98
N HIS A 123 8.89 7.12 10.70
CA HIS A 123 8.92 8.50 10.17
C HIS A 123 10.13 9.25 10.71
#